data_AF-A0A222WQR1-F1
#
_entry.id   AF-A0A222WQR1-F1
#
_cell.length_a   1.000
_cell.length_b   1.000
_cell.length_c   1.000
_cell.angle_alpha   90.00
_cell.angle_beta   90.00
_cell.angle_gamma   90.00
#
_symmetry.space_group_name_H-M   'P 1'
#
loop_
_entity.id
_entity.type
_entity.pdbx_description
1 polymer ?
#
loop_
_entity_poly.entity_id
_entity_poly.type
_entity_poly.pdbx_seq_one_letter_code
_entity_poly.pdbx_strand_id
1 'polypeptide(L)'
;MISSATAQNELSLVKSYLLLTFIQKVFERDSLILEESGVLKTPGLYVEMINAGVDRTGILLSEVKHEFNKCQIRVVDIQQNLSGVYATYISNGNKKQFSMAMPVFRKEMYERMRAYLGLSTSMPHTAALPLPEKHRPIPDSRSATKPLRFAERNLVPPSSAYKRKSLRPAASATSGSA
;
A
#
# COMPACT_ATOMS: atom_id res chain seq x y z
N MET A 1 -9.03 2.49 43.63
CA MET A 1 -8.04 3.24 42.84
C MET A 1 -7.72 2.41 41.60
N ILE A 2 -8.35 2.70 40.47
CA ILE A 2 -8.08 2.00 39.21
C ILE A 2 -6.82 2.67 38.62
N SER A 3 -5.71 1.94 38.65
CA SER A 3 -4.37 2.45 38.36
C SER A 3 -4.27 3.02 36.95
N SER A 4 -3.78 4.25 36.80
CA SER A 4 -3.56 4.96 35.53
C SER A 4 -2.82 4.14 34.46
N ALA A 5 -1.96 3.21 34.90
CA ALA A 5 -1.26 2.27 34.03
C ALA A 5 -2.20 1.38 33.19
N THR A 6 -3.34 0.96 33.76
CA THR A 6 -4.34 0.13 33.05
C THR A 6 -5.02 0.94 31.94
N ALA A 7 -5.43 2.18 32.23
CA ALA A 7 -6.04 3.07 31.25
C ALA A 7 -5.07 3.42 30.10
N GLN A 8 -3.78 3.61 30.40
CA GLN A 8 -2.77 3.87 29.37
C GLN A 8 -2.54 2.66 28.46
N ASN A 9 -2.60 1.44 29.02
CA ASN A 9 -2.50 0.20 28.26
C ASN A 9 -3.74 -0.01 27.36
N GLU A 10 -4.94 0.28 27.85
CA GLU A 10 -6.15 0.23 27.02
C GLU A 10 -6.06 1.18 25.82
N LEU A 11 -5.60 2.42 26.04
CA LEU A 11 -5.46 3.41 24.97
C LEU A 11 -4.42 2.98 23.93
N SER A 12 -3.30 2.38 24.36
CA SER A 12 -2.27 1.89 23.43
C SER A 12 -2.76 0.70 22.60
N LEU A 13 -3.58 -0.18 23.20
CA LEU A 13 -4.25 -1.28 22.52
C LEU A 13 -5.25 -0.76 21.48
N VAL A 14 -6.16 0.15 21.86
CA VAL A 14 -7.14 0.77 20.94
C VAL A 14 -6.43 1.46 19.78
N LYS A 15 -5.40 2.25 20.08
CA LYS A 15 -4.58 2.92 19.07
C LYS A 15 -3.96 1.91 18.08
N SER A 16 -3.36 0.84 18.60
CA SER A 16 -2.71 -0.18 17.76
C SER A 16 -3.71 -0.92 16.89
N TYR A 17 -4.89 -1.27 17.43
CA TYR A 17 -5.98 -1.87 16.67
C TYR A 17 -6.43 -0.99 15.50
N LEU A 18 -6.64 0.31 15.74
CA LEU A 18 -7.02 1.25 14.69
C LEU A 18 -5.95 1.31 13.61
N LEU A 19 -4.69 1.57 14.00
CA LEU A 19 -3.57 1.65 13.05
C LEU A 19 -3.46 0.39 12.20
N LEU A 20 -3.46 -0.79 12.82
CA LEU A 20 -3.39 -2.07 12.10
C LEU A 20 -4.56 -2.27 11.14
N THR A 21 -5.79 -1.93 11.55
CA THR A 21 -6.98 -2.05 10.70
C THR A 21 -6.88 -1.14 9.47
N PHE A 22 -6.40 0.09 9.63
CA PHE A 22 -6.21 1.01 8.51
C PHE A 22 -5.05 0.60 7.61
N ILE A 23 -3.94 0.13 8.19
CA ILE A 23 -2.78 -0.35 7.42
C ILE A 23 -3.15 -1.54 6.56
N GLN A 24 -3.88 -2.50 7.13
CA GLN A 24 -4.35 -3.67 6.40
C GLN A 24 -5.18 -3.26 5.16
N LYS A 25 -6.14 -2.36 5.32
CA LYS A 25 -6.94 -1.83 4.19
C LYS A 25 -6.09 -1.12 3.14
N VAL A 26 -5.06 -0.39 3.56
CA VAL A 26 -4.14 0.29 2.63
C VAL A 26 -3.33 -0.73 1.85
N PHE A 27 -2.77 -1.75 2.49
CA PHE A 27 -2.03 -2.80 1.78
C PHE A 27 -2.90 -3.59 0.81
N GLU A 28 -4.11 -3.98 1.21
CA GLU A 28 -5.06 -4.66 0.32
C GLU A 28 -5.38 -3.81 -0.91
N ARG A 29 -5.70 -2.52 -0.70
CA ARG A 29 -5.96 -1.57 -1.78
C ARG A 29 -4.74 -1.38 -2.69
N ASP A 30 -3.57 -1.16 -2.12
CA ASP A 30 -2.35 -0.84 -2.87
C ASP A 30 -1.88 -2.05 -3.69
N SER A 31 -2.06 -3.27 -3.18
CA SER A 31 -1.80 -4.52 -3.90
C SER A 31 -2.66 -4.60 -5.17
N LEU A 32 -3.99 -4.38 -5.03
CA LEU A 32 -4.94 -4.39 -6.15
C LEU A 32 -4.63 -3.31 -7.19
N ILE A 33 -4.41 -2.06 -6.74
CA ILE A 33 -4.08 -0.95 -7.66
C ILE A 33 -2.80 -1.26 -8.43
N LEU A 34 -1.80 -1.84 -7.78
CA LEU A 34 -0.51 -2.11 -8.40
C LEU A 34 -0.60 -3.20 -9.47
N GLU A 35 -1.36 -4.25 -9.16
CA GLU A 35 -1.66 -5.35 -10.09
C GLU A 35 -2.44 -4.86 -11.31
N GLU A 36 -3.45 -4.01 -11.11
CA GLU A 36 -4.33 -3.51 -12.18
C GLU A 36 -3.75 -2.33 -12.98
N SER A 37 -2.73 -1.63 -12.45
CA SER A 37 -2.24 -0.37 -13.05
C SER A 37 -1.67 -0.51 -14.46
N GLY A 38 -1.10 -1.67 -14.82
CA GLY A 38 -0.41 -1.89 -16.10
C GLY A 38 0.84 -1.00 -16.33
N VAL A 39 1.24 -0.20 -15.34
CA VAL A 39 2.37 0.76 -15.45
C VAL A 39 3.71 0.04 -15.27
N LEU A 40 3.75 -1.01 -14.46
CA LEU A 40 4.97 -1.73 -14.12
C LEU A 40 5.17 -2.95 -15.03
N LYS A 41 6.44 -3.21 -15.38
CA LYS A 41 6.81 -4.40 -16.15
C LYS A 41 6.69 -5.71 -15.35
N THR A 42 6.85 -5.60 -14.02
CA THR A 42 6.88 -6.74 -13.10
C THR A 42 6.08 -6.44 -11.83
N PRO A 43 4.76 -6.18 -11.93
CA PRO A 43 3.94 -5.80 -10.77
C PRO A 43 3.91 -6.90 -9.70
N GLY A 44 3.96 -8.17 -10.10
CA GLY A 44 3.94 -9.33 -9.19
C GLY A 44 4.99 -9.30 -8.08
N LEU A 45 6.22 -8.83 -8.37
CA LEU A 45 7.28 -8.74 -7.35
C LEU A 45 6.93 -7.74 -6.24
N TYR A 46 6.30 -6.62 -6.60
CA TYR A 46 5.93 -5.59 -5.64
C TYR A 46 4.65 -5.96 -4.89
N VAL A 47 3.70 -6.61 -5.58
CA VAL A 47 2.50 -7.20 -4.99
C VAL A 47 2.88 -8.23 -3.94
N GLU A 48 3.86 -9.10 -4.20
CA GLU A 48 4.36 -10.08 -3.24
C GLU A 48 4.90 -9.41 -1.96
N MET A 49 5.66 -8.32 -2.11
CA MET A 49 6.15 -7.53 -0.98
C MET A 49 5.00 -6.92 -0.16
N ILE A 50 3.97 -6.37 -0.81
CA ILE A 50 2.81 -5.80 -0.13
C ILE A 50 2.00 -6.90 0.58
N ASN A 51 1.80 -8.04 -0.06
CA ASN A 51 1.08 -9.19 0.51
C ASN A 51 1.80 -9.73 1.74
N ALA A 52 3.14 -9.78 1.75
CA ALA A 52 3.88 -10.11 2.97
C ALA A 52 3.63 -9.10 4.11
N GLY A 53 3.38 -7.83 3.78
CA GLY A 53 2.94 -6.81 4.72
C GLY A 53 1.52 -7.05 5.25
N VAL A 54 0.58 -7.49 4.40
CA VAL A 54 -0.79 -7.91 4.78
C VAL A 54 -0.72 -9.04 5.81
N ASP A 55 0.05 -10.08 5.52
CA ASP A 55 0.18 -11.26 6.40
C ASP A 55 0.71 -10.87 7.79
N ARG A 56 1.81 -10.10 7.84
CA ARG A 56 2.40 -9.61 9.10
C ARG A 56 1.41 -8.76 9.89
N THR A 57 0.69 -7.87 9.21
CA THR A 57 -0.31 -6.99 9.84
C THR A 57 -1.49 -7.82 10.37
N GLY A 58 -1.92 -8.85 9.65
CA GLY A 58 -2.98 -9.76 10.06
C GLY A 58 -2.66 -10.55 11.34
N ILE A 59 -1.42 -11.03 11.47
CA ILE A 59 -0.93 -11.69 12.69
C ILE A 59 -0.96 -10.71 13.86
N LEU A 60 -0.40 -9.51 13.69
CA LEU A 60 -0.38 -8.48 14.75
C LEU A 60 -1.79 -8.03 15.14
N LEU A 61 -2.70 -7.90 14.19
CA LEU A 61 -4.09 -7.54 14.46
C LEU A 61 -4.81 -8.63 15.24
N SER A 62 -4.51 -9.90 14.96
CA SER A 62 -5.06 -11.04 15.70
C SER A 62 -4.58 -11.04 17.15
N GLU A 63 -3.30 -10.74 17.38
CA GLU A 63 -2.74 -10.61 18.74
C GLU A 63 -3.40 -9.44 19.50
N VAL A 64 -3.58 -8.29 18.86
CA VAL A 64 -4.27 -7.15 19.50
C VAL A 64 -5.73 -7.49 19.81
N LYS A 65 -6.44 -8.20 18.94
CA LYS A 65 -7.80 -8.68 19.21
C LYS A 65 -7.84 -9.68 20.37
N HIS A 66 -6.82 -10.51 20.52
CA HIS A 66 -6.69 -11.41 21.67
C HIS A 66 -6.53 -10.63 22.98
N GLU A 67 -5.67 -9.61 23.00
CA GLU A 67 -5.51 -8.72 24.15
C GLU A 67 -6.78 -7.93 24.46
N PHE A 68 -7.55 -7.52 23.44
CA PHE A 68 -8.86 -6.89 23.64
C PHE A 68 -9.80 -7.80 24.43
N ASN A 69 -9.84 -9.09 24.11
CA ASN A 69 -10.68 -10.05 24.81
C ASN A 69 -10.24 -10.20 26.28
N LYS A 70 -8.93 -10.28 26.55
CA LYS A 70 -8.39 -10.35 27.92
C LYS A 70 -8.73 -9.10 28.74
N CYS A 71 -8.63 -7.93 28.13
CA CYS A 71 -8.92 -6.65 28.77
C CYS A 71 -10.40 -6.24 28.73
N GLN A 72 -11.29 -7.09 28.20
CA GLN A 72 -12.72 -6.81 28.01
C GLN A 72 -12.98 -5.50 27.24
N ILE A 73 -12.14 -5.22 26.24
CA ILE A 73 -12.23 -4.05 25.36
C ILE A 73 -13.07 -4.41 24.14
N ARG A 74 -14.08 -3.60 23.83
CA ARG A 74 -14.91 -3.73 22.62
C ARG A 74 -15.03 -2.40 21.91
N VAL A 75 -14.57 -2.33 20.66
CA VAL A 75 -14.79 -1.14 19.82
C VAL A 75 -16.20 -1.17 19.26
N VAL A 76 -16.94 -0.08 19.46
CA VAL A 76 -18.36 0.05 19.08
C VAL A 76 -18.50 0.82 17.78
N ASP A 77 -17.74 1.90 17.63
CA ASP A 77 -17.79 2.77 16.46
C ASP A 77 -16.40 3.31 16.14
N ILE A 78 -16.11 3.47 14.84
CA ILE A 78 -14.87 4.04 14.31
C ILE A 78 -15.26 5.06 13.24
N GLN A 79 -14.84 6.30 13.45
CA GLN A 79 -15.04 7.38 12.51
C GLN A 79 -13.69 7.96 12.08
N GLN A 80 -13.59 8.26 10.79
CA GLN A 80 -12.45 8.95 10.22
C GLN A 80 -12.95 10.16 9.44
N ASN A 81 -12.32 11.32 9.68
CA ASN A 81 -12.56 12.53 8.91
C ASN A 81 -11.24 13.26 8.63
N LEU A 82 -11.30 14.43 8.00
CA LEU A 82 -10.11 15.22 7.66
C LEU A 82 -9.32 15.67 8.90
N SER A 83 -9.99 15.86 10.03
CA SER A 83 -9.38 16.32 11.28
C SER A 83 -8.69 15.20 12.04
N GLY A 84 -9.23 13.98 12.00
CA GLY A 84 -8.69 12.87 12.79
C GLY A 84 -9.44 11.55 12.67
N VAL A 85 -8.98 10.63 13.51
CA VAL A 85 -9.60 9.32 13.74
C VAL A 85 -10.18 9.32 15.14
N TYR A 86 -11.43 8.90 15.25
CA TYR A 86 -12.20 8.82 16.49
C TYR A 86 -12.71 7.41 16.65
N ALA A 87 -12.64 6.87 17.85
CA ALA A 87 -13.22 5.57 18.16
C ALA A 87 -13.96 5.62 19.49
N THR A 88 -15.14 5.03 19.51
CA THR A 88 -15.89 4.76 20.73
C THR A 88 -15.69 3.31 21.11
N TYR A 89 -15.27 3.05 22.34
CA TYR A 89 -15.04 1.70 22.83
C TYR A 89 -15.57 1.53 24.24
N ILE A 90 -15.85 0.28 24.63
CA ILE A 90 -16.24 -0.10 25.98
C ILE A 90 -15.07 -0.85 26.58
N SER A 91 -14.64 -0.47 27.78
CA SER A 91 -13.71 -1.26 28.60
C SER A 91 -14.32 -1.49 29.97
N ASN A 92 -14.36 -2.74 30.43
CA ASN A 92 -14.91 -3.12 31.74
C ASN A 92 -16.30 -2.49 32.01
N GLY A 93 -17.18 -2.53 31.00
CA GLY A 93 -18.53 -1.95 31.05
C GLY A 93 -18.62 -0.43 30.90
N ASN A 94 -17.50 0.30 30.88
CA ASN A 94 -17.46 1.75 30.77
C ASN A 94 -17.22 2.20 29.33
N LYS A 95 -18.09 3.09 28.82
CA LYS A 95 -17.93 3.71 27.50
C LYS A 95 -16.82 4.78 27.56
N LYS A 96 -15.84 4.66 26.69
CA LYS A 96 -14.67 5.54 26.56
C LYS A 96 -14.51 5.98 25.10
N GLN A 97 -13.72 7.02 24.89
CA GLN A 97 -13.43 7.56 23.57
C GLN A 97 -11.93 7.67 23.35
N PHE A 98 -11.52 7.40 22.12
CA PHE A 98 -10.18 7.63 21.62
C PHE A 98 -10.26 8.64 20.48
N SER A 99 -9.30 9.57 20.43
CA SER A 99 -9.16 10.51 19.33
C SER A 99 -7.69 10.74 19.00
N MET A 100 -7.38 10.83 17.71
CA MET A 100 -6.04 11.17 17.23
C MET A 100 -6.12 12.08 16.03
N ALA A 101 -5.34 13.17 16.04
CA ALA A 101 -5.25 14.08 14.91
C ALA A 101 -4.70 13.39 13.66
N MET A 102 -5.27 13.71 12.49
CA MET A 102 -4.95 13.06 11.23
C MET A 102 -3.44 13.11 10.85
N PRO A 103 -2.70 14.21 11.08
CA PRO A 103 -1.25 14.24 10.80
C PRO A 103 -0.45 13.23 11.64
N VAL A 104 -0.81 13.09 12.91
CA VAL A 104 -0.16 12.15 13.84
C VAL A 104 -0.48 10.72 13.44
N PHE A 105 -1.76 10.44 13.14
CA PHE A 105 -2.21 9.12 12.71
C PHE A 105 -1.50 8.69 11.43
N ARG A 106 -1.43 9.56 10.41
CA ARG A 106 -0.77 9.25 9.14
C ARG A 106 0.74 9.02 9.29
N LYS A 107 1.41 9.83 10.11
CA LYS A 107 2.84 9.66 10.39
C LYS A 107 3.12 8.27 10.97
N GLU A 108 2.38 7.91 12.02
CA GLU A 108 2.59 6.62 12.68
C GLU A 108 2.16 5.44 11.81
N MET A 109 1.08 5.59 11.05
CA MET A 109 0.65 4.60 10.06
C MET A 109 1.76 4.33 9.04
N TYR A 110 2.36 5.39 8.50
CA TYR A 110 3.45 5.28 7.53
C TYR A 110 4.70 4.61 8.13
N GLU A 111 5.11 4.98 9.34
CA GLU A 111 6.25 4.36 10.03
C GLU A 111 6.04 2.86 10.26
N ARG A 112 4.82 2.47 10.66
CA ARG A 112 4.44 1.05 10.83
C ARG A 112 4.39 0.30 9.50
N MET A 113 3.80 0.90 8.45
CA MET A 113 3.81 0.31 7.11
C MET A 113 5.23 0.01 6.65
N ARG A 114 6.16 0.94 6.85
CA ARG A 114 7.59 0.72 6.54
C ARG A 114 8.14 -0.49 7.29
N ALA A 115 7.92 -0.55 8.61
CA ALA A 115 8.35 -1.69 9.41
C ALA A 115 7.78 -3.02 8.90
N TYR A 116 6.48 -3.05 8.56
CA TYR A 116 5.82 -4.27 8.09
C TYR A 116 6.25 -4.69 6.69
N LEU A 117 6.77 -3.77 5.88
CA LEU A 117 7.41 -4.07 4.60
C LEU A 117 8.91 -4.42 4.76
N GLY A 118 9.46 -4.42 5.98
CA GLY A 118 10.87 -4.69 6.23
C GLY A 118 11.80 -3.51 5.94
N LEU A 119 11.25 -2.30 5.83
CA LEU A 119 12.01 -1.06 5.62
C LEU A 119 12.41 -0.42 6.94
N SER A 120 13.45 0.41 6.92
CA SER A 120 13.87 1.21 8.07
C SER A 120 12.76 2.16 8.52
N THR A 121 12.51 2.26 9.83
CA THR A 121 11.46 3.11 10.41
C THR A 121 11.85 4.59 10.48
N SER A 122 13.12 4.92 10.25
CA SER A 122 13.54 6.29 9.99
C SER A 122 12.93 6.76 8.66
N MET A 123 12.28 7.92 8.68
CA MET A 123 11.90 8.60 7.44
C MET A 123 13.15 8.71 6.54
N PRO A 124 13.08 8.30 5.27
CA PRO A 124 14.20 8.54 4.38
C PRO A 124 14.45 10.05 4.34
N HIS A 125 15.67 10.49 4.65
CA HIS A 125 16.09 11.89 4.48
C HIS A 125 16.03 12.38 3.02
N THR A 126 15.54 11.54 2.10
CA THR A 126 15.44 11.80 0.66
C THR A 126 14.14 12.51 0.31
N ALA A 127 14.02 13.77 0.68
CA ALA A 127 13.16 14.74 -0.02
C ALA A 127 13.79 16.14 -0.08
N ALA A 128 15.12 16.22 -0.05
CA ALA A 128 15.87 17.37 -0.51
C ALA A 128 17.01 16.87 -1.40
N LEU A 129 16.66 16.41 -2.60
CA LEU A 129 17.55 16.70 -3.72
C LEU A 129 17.41 18.22 -3.92
N PRO A 130 18.44 19.05 -3.68
CA PRO A 130 18.39 20.39 -4.21
C PRO A 130 18.28 20.23 -5.72
N LEU A 131 17.19 20.74 -6.31
CA LEU A 131 17.14 21.02 -7.73
C LEU A 131 18.47 21.71 -8.10
N PRO A 132 19.26 21.20 -9.07
CA PRO A 132 20.41 21.94 -9.53
C PRO A 132 19.89 23.28 -10.03
N GLU A 133 20.37 24.37 -9.42
CA GLU A 133 20.06 25.73 -9.80
C GLU A 133 20.22 25.85 -11.31
N LYS A 134 19.10 26.16 -11.97
CA LYS A 134 19.04 26.45 -13.39
C LYS A 134 19.92 27.69 -13.61
N HIS A 135 21.15 27.46 -14.06
CA HIS A 135 22.06 28.50 -14.51
C HIS A 135 21.29 29.41 -15.48
N ARG A 136 21.15 30.69 -15.10
CA ARG A 136 20.74 31.74 -16.03
C ARG A 136 21.83 31.84 -17.11
N PRO A 137 21.50 31.83 -18.41
CA PRO A 137 22.47 32.15 -19.43
C PRO A 137 22.63 33.68 -19.50
N ILE A 138 23.84 34.17 -19.28
CA ILE A 138 24.30 35.45 -19.84
C ILE A 138 24.85 35.12 -21.24
N PRO A 139 24.50 35.90 -22.29
CA PRO A 139 24.89 35.55 -23.64
C PRO A 139 26.32 36.00 -23.89
N ASP A 140 27.20 35.08 -24.27
CA ASP A 140 28.40 35.49 -25.00
C ASP A 140 28.73 34.51 -26.12
N SER A 141 29.02 35.14 -27.25
CA SER A 141 29.20 34.54 -28.56
C SER A 141 30.57 33.89 -28.66
N ARG A 142 30.63 32.63 -29.12
CA ARG A 142 31.47 32.13 -30.24
C ARG A 142 31.81 30.64 -30.08
N SER A 143 31.59 29.95 -31.20
CA SER A 143 32.39 28.84 -31.72
C SER A 143 32.00 27.38 -31.41
N ALA A 144 31.71 26.70 -32.53
CA ALA A 144 32.04 25.31 -32.86
C ALA A 144 31.04 24.20 -32.50
N THR A 145 30.00 24.13 -33.34
CA THR A 145 29.50 22.95 -34.07
C THR A 145 30.10 21.58 -33.72
N LYS A 146 29.28 20.68 -33.18
CA LYS A 146 29.22 19.24 -33.52
C LYS A 146 27.96 18.61 -32.93
N PRO A 147 27.00 18.09 -33.74
CA PRO A 147 25.87 17.35 -33.20
C PRO A 147 26.26 15.90 -32.87
N LEU A 148 25.88 15.45 -31.68
CA LEU A 148 25.87 14.04 -31.28
C LEU A 148 24.80 13.31 -32.09
N ARG A 149 25.24 12.43 -32.99
CA ARG A 149 24.35 11.54 -33.74
C ARG A 149 23.85 10.41 -32.84
N PHE A 150 22.54 10.29 -32.71
CA PHE A 150 21.90 9.05 -32.26
C PHE A 150 22.04 8.02 -33.38
N ALA A 151 22.72 6.92 -33.10
CA ALA A 151 22.76 5.76 -33.98
C ALA A 151 21.37 5.10 -33.96
N GLU A 152 20.67 5.18 -35.09
CA GLU A 152 19.47 4.39 -35.38
C GLU A 152 19.82 2.90 -35.27
N ARG A 153 19.17 2.21 -34.33
CA ARG A 153 19.18 0.75 -34.29
C ARG A 153 18.07 0.30 -35.21
N ASN A 154 18.48 -0.24 -36.35
CA ASN A 154 17.63 -0.75 -37.42
C ASN A 154 16.49 -1.62 -36.88
N LEU A 155 15.27 -1.28 -37.31
CA LEU A 155 14.09 -2.13 -37.24
C LEU A 155 14.32 -3.37 -38.10
N VAL A 156 14.46 -4.53 -37.46
CA VAL A 156 14.30 -5.82 -38.13
C VAL A 156 12.80 -6.14 -38.16
N PRO A 157 12.18 -6.36 -39.33
CA PRO A 157 10.80 -6.80 -39.39
C PRO A 157 10.70 -8.28 -39.01
N PRO A 158 9.67 -8.73 -38.27
CA PRO A 158 9.43 -10.16 -38.12
C PRO A 158 8.94 -10.73 -39.45
N SER A 159 9.78 -11.57 -40.05
CA SER A 159 9.45 -12.35 -41.23
C SER A 159 8.37 -13.38 -40.91
N SER A 160 7.36 -13.39 -41.78
CA SER A 160 6.33 -14.41 -41.97
C SER A 160 6.95 -15.80 -42.16
N ALA A 161 6.53 -16.77 -41.35
CA ALA A 161 6.18 -18.13 -41.81
C ALA A 161 5.99 -19.08 -40.61
N TYR A 162 4.74 -19.35 -40.22
CA TYR A 162 4.34 -20.73 -39.93
C TYR A 162 2.94 -20.98 -40.47
N LYS A 163 2.89 -21.95 -41.38
CA LYS A 163 1.74 -22.41 -42.17
C LYS A 163 0.58 -22.89 -41.31
N ARG A 164 -0.62 -22.47 -41.70
CA ARG A 164 -1.89 -23.18 -41.48
C ARG A 164 -1.95 -24.49 -42.28
N LYS A 165 -2.54 -25.54 -41.68
CA LYS A 165 -3.44 -26.57 -42.27
C LYS A 165 -3.92 -27.44 -41.09
N SER A 166 -5.07 -27.16 -40.46
CA SER A 166 -6.47 -27.52 -40.79
C SER A 166 -6.77 -29.03 -40.77
N LEU A 167 -7.73 -29.45 -39.92
CA LEU A 167 -8.93 -30.30 -40.18
C LEU A 167 -9.50 -30.77 -38.82
N ARG A 168 -10.64 -30.25 -38.33
CA ARG A 168 -12.06 -30.69 -38.48
C ARG A 168 -12.58 -31.35 -37.18
N PRO A 169 -13.90 -31.49 -36.95
CA PRO A 169 -15.02 -30.62 -37.32
C PRO A 169 -15.98 -30.34 -36.13
N ALA A 170 -16.88 -29.36 -36.31
CA ALA A 170 -18.10 -29.21 -35.52
C ALA A 170 -19.29 -29.76 -36.33
N ALA A 171 -20.24 -30.42 -35.67
CA ALA A 171 -21.66 -30.31 -36.00
C ALA A 171 -22.53 -30.88 -34.87
N SER A 172 -23.67 -30.24 -34.72
CA SER A 172 -24.63 -30.25 -33.63
C SER A 172 -25.84 -31.18 -33.85
N ALA A 173 -26.50 -31.48 -32.72
CA ALA A 173 -27.95 -31.45 -32.49
C ALA A 173 -28.82 -32.71 -32.70
N THR A 174 -29.83 -32.74 -31.82
CA THR A 174 -31.24 -33.18 -31.94
C THR A 174 -31.67 -34.53 -31.31
N SER A 175 -32.35 -34.40 -30.16
CA SER A 175 -33.68 -34.94 -29.77
C SER A 175 -34.03 -36.43 -29.91
N GLY A 176 -34.68 -36.98 -28.87
CA GLY A 176 -35.58 -38.13 -28.98
C GLY A 176 -35.93 -38.78 -27.64
N SER A 177 -37.18 -38.64 -27.22
CA SER A 177 -37.81 -39.19 -26.01
C SER A 177 -38.15 -40.69 -26.13
N ALA A 178 -38.17 -41.39 -24.99
CA ALA A 178 -39.22 -42.33 -24.56
C ALA A 178 -38.95 -42.74 -23.10
#